data_AF-A0A1L9UDL9-F1
#
_entry.id   AF-A0A1L9UDL9-F1
#
_cell.length_a   1.000
_cell.length_b   1.000
_cell.length_c   1.000
_cell.angle_alpha   90.00
_cell.angle_beta   90.00
_cell.angle_gamma   90.00
#
_symmetry.space_group_name_H-M   'P 1'
#
loop_
_entity.id
_entity.type
_entity.pdbx_description
1 polymer ?
#
loop_
_entity_poly.entity_id
_entity_poly.type
_entity_poly.pdbx_seq_one_letter_code
_entity_poly.pdbx_strand_id
1 'polypeptide(L)'
;MSPAVNRVDGSRNNVLFCLYTAVRREVKLTYSLMESNFDAAFVPFPIFTTASLIYRRATYQEAISSLAYATLYGFFFSYSIDLANNAEGGAIEDHINKPNRPIVQSRTTVAATKIRFYMACGTWLLLSYVLDLYIWSLLWIVILLFHYQLHVSRIGPAKDLSMALGVISQLMACWKLGGSDTESGWRWVKLIIVWTFFTVPIQDFRDIPGDLAAGRKTTPILLGDYPARIYTSLGLMSTEVSFHDTIIPNCCYY
;
A
#
# COMPACT_ATOMS: atom_id res chain seq x y z
N MET A 1 46.63 30.32 -27.55
CA MET A 1 45.23 30.61 -27.17
C MET A 1 44.45 29.29 -27.13
N SER A 2 43.68 29.09 -26.06
CA SER A 2 43.39 27.80 -25.41
C SER A 2 42.21 27.01 -26.02
N PRO A 3 42.30 25.67 -26.19
CA PRO A 3 41.20 24.78 -26.61
C PRO A 3 40.31 24.29 -25.45
N ALA A 4 40.39 24.89 -24.25
CA ALA A 4 39.75 24.36 -23.05
C ALA A 4 38.25 24.71 -22.90
N VAL A 5 37.70 25.67 -23.66
CA VAL A 5 36.36 26.21 -23.41
C VAL A 5 35.23 25.32 -23.98
N ASN A 6 35.45 24.61 -25.08
CA ASN A 6 34.40 23.81 -25.74
C ASN A 6 34.17 22.40 -25.14
N ARG A 7 35.07 21.91 -24.28
CA ARG A 7 34.97 20.53 -23.74
C ARG A 7 34.07 20.43 -22.50
N VAL A 8 33.92 21.53 -21.76
CA VAL A 8 33.16 21.59 -20.50
C VAL A 8 31.66 21.69 -20.76
N ASP A 9 31.23 22.45 -21.76
CA ASP A 9 29.80 22.60 -22.11
C ASP A 9 29.21 21.31 -22.71
N GLY A 10 29.97 20.57 -23.52
CA GLY A 10 29.55 19.25 -24.01
C GLY A 10 29.44 18.21 -22.88
N SER A 11 30.32 18.26 -21.89
CA SER A 11 30.30 17.37 -20.72
C SER A 11 29.10 17.66 -19.80
N ARG A 12 28.79 18.94 -19.55
CA ARG A 12 27.70 19.36 -18.67
C ARG A 12 26.32 19.05 -19.27
N ASN A 13 26.17 19.21 -20.58
CA ASN A 13 24.97 18.79 -21.32
C ASN A 13 24.78 17.26 -21.29
N ASN A 14 25.87 16.49 -21.34
CA ASN A 14 25.80 15.03 -21.22
C ASN A 14 25.40 14.59 -19.80
N VAL A 15 25.89 15.24 -18.74
CA VAL A 15 25.50 14.92 -17.35
C VAL A 15 24.02 15.21 -17.09
N LEU A 16 23.53 16.38 -17.51
CA LEU A 16 22.12 16.74 -17.38
C LEU A 16 21.20 15.78 -18.15
N PHE A 17 21.61 15.38 -19.34
CA PHE A 17 20.88 14.39 -20.14
C PHE A 17 20.89 13.00 -19.47
N CYS A 18 22.03 12.55 -18.94
CA CYS A 18 22.13 11.30 -18.18
C CYS A 18 21.25 11.33 -16.91
N LEU A 19 21.26 12.44 -16.18
CA LEU A 19 20.41 12.61 -15.00
C LEU A 19 18.92 12.59 -15.37
N TYR A 20 18.53 13.33 -16.41
CA TYR A 20 17.15 13.35 -16.91
C TYR A 20 16.68 11.95 -17.30
N THR A 21 17.48 11.23 -18.08
CA THR A 21 17.15 9.87 -18.51
C THR A 21 17.07 8.89 -17.35
N ALA A 22 17.96 9.00 -16.35
CA ALA A 22 17.92 8.20 -15.13
C ALA A 22 16.66 8.49 -14.30
N VAL A 23 16.35 9.75 -14.02
CA VAL A 23 15.15 10.15 -13.26
C VAL A 23 13.88 9.71 -13.99
N ARG A 24 13.79 9.96 -15.29
CA ARG A 24 12.66 9.52 -16.12
C ARG A 24 12.47 8.01 -16.07
N ARG A 25 13.56 7.25 -16.08
CA ARG A 25 13.51 5.78 -15.96
C ARG A 25 12.99 5.36 -14.59
N GLU A 26 13.48 5.95 -13.50
CA GLU A 26 13.04 5.59 -12.15
C GLU A 26 11.57 5.96 -11.92
N VAL A 27 11.10 7.12 -12.39
CA VAL A 27 9.67 7.49 -12.31
C VAL A 27 8.79 6.47 -13.02
N LYS A 28 9.15 6.08 -14.24
CA LYS A 28 8.42 5.05 -15.00
C LYS A 28 8.45 3.69 -14.30
N LEU A 29 9.60 3.33 -13.74
CA LEU A 29 9.77 2.05 -13.06
C LEU A 29 8.93 1.99 -11.77
N THR A 30 8.96 3.04 -10.96
CA THR A 30 8.15 3.18 -9.75
C THR A 30 6.66 3.10 -10.06
N TYR A 31 6.21 3.84 -11.07
CA TYR A 31 4.82 3.75 -11.53
C TYR A 31 4.45 2.31 -11.92
N SER A 32 5.24 1.66 -12.79
CA SER A 32 4.96 0.28 -13.20
C SER A 32 5.05 -0.76 -12.07
N LEU A 33 5.82 -0.49 -11.01
CA LEU A 33 5.84 -1.35 -9.82
C LEU A 33 4.54 -1.24 -9.02
N MET A 34 3.92 -0.06 -8.99
CA MET A 34 2.75 0.24 -8.15
C MET A 34 1.41 0.12 -8.88
N GLU A 35 1.42 0.25 -10.22
CA GLU A 35 0.22 0.36 -11.06
C GLU A 35 -0.84 -0.70 -10.78
N SER A 36 -0.45 -1.97 -10.55
CA SER A 36 -1.40 -3.06 -10.35
C SER A 36 -2.25 -2.93 -9.08
N ASN A 37 -1.78 -2.18 -8.08
CA ASN A 37 -2.37 -2.09 -6.74
C ASN A 37 -2.66 -0.65 -6.31
N PHE A 38 -2.43 0.33 -7.19
CA PHE A 38 -2.44 1.76 -6.84
C PHE A 38 -3.76 2.18 -6.20
N ASP A 39 -4.90 1.85 -6.83
CA ASP A 39 -6.20 2.30 -6.35
C ASP A 39 -6.53 1.74 -4.96
N ALA A 40 -6.39 0.42 -4.79
CA ALA A 40 -6.71 -0.25 -3.53
C ALA A 40 -5.81 0.20 -2.38
N ALA A 41 -4.52 0.44 -2.65
CA ALA A 41 -3.55 0.77 -1.61
C ALA A 41 -3.47 2.28 -1.32
N PHE A 42 -3.69 3.16 -2.30
CA PHE A 42 -3.39 4.59 -2.17
C PHE A 42 -4.64 5.44 -1.85
N VAL A 43 -5.79 5.13 -2.46
CA VAL A 43 -7.03 5.92 -2.31
C VAL A 43 -7.48 6.14 -0.86
N PRO A 44 -7.31 5.18 0.08
CA PRO A 44 -7.72 5.41 1.47
C PRO A 44 -6.95 6.54 2.18
N PHE A 45 -5.72 6.86 1.75
CA PHE A 45 -4.88 7.89 2.40
C PHE A 45 -5.53 9.27 2.45
N PRO A 46 -5.84 9.90 1.29
CA PRO A 46 -6.51 11.19 1.28
C PRO A 46 -7.92 11.13 1.86
N ILE A 47 -8.67 10.04 1.64
CA ILE A 47 -10.06 9.93 2.13
C ILE A 47 -10.11 9.97 3.66
N PHE A 48 -9.35 9.09 4.33
CA PHE A 48 -9.43 8.96 5.78
C PHE A 48 -8.78 10.14 6.52
N THR A 49 -7.74 10.74 5.91
CA THR A 49 -7.17 12.01 6.39
C THR A 49 -8.20 13.13 6.29
N THR A 50 -8.92 13.23 5.17
CA THR A 50 -10.00 14.21 4.97
C THR A 50 -11.14 14.00 5.97
N ALA A 51 -11.54 12.75 6.22
CA ALA A 51 -12.56 12.44 7.22
C ALA A 51 -12.18 12.98 8.61
N SER A 52 -10.93 12.77 9.04
CA SER A 52 -10.41 13.31 10.29
C SER A 52 -10.35 14.84 10.29
N LEU A 53 -9.93 15.48 9.19
CA LEU A 53 -9.94 16.95 9.07
C LEU A 53 -11.35 17.55 9.18
N ILE A 54 -12.33 16.93 8.52
CA ILE A 54 -13.74 17.35 8.56
C ILE A 54 -14.30 17.14 9.97
N TYR A 55 -14.01 16.00 10.60
CA TYR A 55 -14.49 15.65 11.93
C TYR A 55 -14.17 16.72 12.97
N ARG A 56 -12.93 17.22 12.98
CA ARG A 56 -12.50 18.30 13.90
C ARG A 56 -12.70 19.72 13.36
N ARG A 57 -13.26 19.89 12.17
CA ARG A 57 -13.47 21.20 11.50
C ARG A 57 -12.16 21.98 11.26
N ALA A 58 -11.17 21.30 10.66
CA ALA A 58 -9.88 21.88 10.34
C ALA A 58 -9.97 23.07 9.35
N THR A 59 -8.98 23.95 9.41
CA THR A 59 -8.81 25.04 8.44
C THR A 59 -8.27 24.54 7.09
N TYR A 60 -8.43 25.35 6.03
CA TYR A 60 -7.89 25.04 4.71
C TYR A 60 -6.36 24.85 4.70
N GLN A 61 -5.64 25.65 5.49
CA GLN A 61 -4.18 25.57 5.56
C GLN A 61 -3.73 24.24 6.17
N GLU A 62 -4.36 23.83 7.27
CA GLU A 62 -4.12 22.52 7.88
C GLU A 62 -4.44 21.40 6.89
N ALA A 63 -5.58 21.49 6.19
CA ALA A 63 -5.99 20.49 5.21
C ALA A 63 -4.96 20.29 4.09
N ILE A 64 -4.43 21.37 3.52
CA ILE A 64 -3.39 21.29 2.48
C ILE A 64 -2.15 20.57 3.02
N SER A 65 -1.68 20.95 4.20
CA SER A 65 -0.49 20.35 4.80
C SER A 65 -0.68 18.86 5.14
N SER A 66 -1.80 18.51 5.78
CA SER A 66 -2.14 17.13 6.13
C SER A 66 -2.30 16.24 4.90
N LEU A 67 -2.93 16.74 3.83
CA LEU A 67 -3.10 15.97 2.59
C LEU A 67 -1.79 15.80 1.82
N ALA A 68 -0.89 16.79 1.85
CA ALA A 68 0.45 16.66 1.29
C ALA A 68 1.24 15.57 2.04
N TYR A 69 1.21 15.58 3.38
CA TYR A 69 1.85 14.54 4.18
C TYR A 69 1.20 13.17 3.99
N ALA A 70 -0.13 13.08 3.91
CA ALA A 70 -0.83 11.83 3.65
C ALA A 70 -0.49 11.23 2.28
N THR A 71 -0.34 12.08 1.26
CA THR A 71 0.07 11.67 -0.09
C THR A 71 1.49 11.12 -0.07
N LEU A 72 2.43 11.83 0.57
CA LEU A 72 3.82 11.40 0.65
C LEU A 72 3.99 10.13 1.50
N TYR A 73 3.33 10.08 2.66
CA TYR A 73 3.33 8.91 3.53
C TYR A 73 2.68 7.69 2.84
N GLY A 74 1.55 7.91 2.17
CA GLY A 74 0.84 6.88 1.41
C GLY A 74 1.65 6.34 0.24
N PHE A 75 2.43 7.20 -0.42
CA PHE A 75 3.32 6.77 -1.50
C PHE A 75 4.32 5.73 -0.98
N PHE A 76 5.00 6.01 0.13
CA PHE A 76 5.95 5.06 0.71
C PHE A 76 5.26 3.79 1.26
N PHE A 77 4.08 3.92 1.85
CA PHE A 77 3.31 2.76 2.30
C PHE A 77 3.01 1.81 1.13
N SER A 78 2.39 2.31 0.06
CA SER A 78 2.06 1.51 -1.13
C SER A 78 3.31 1.00 -1.83
N TYR A 79 4.33 1.85 -1.99
CA TYR A 79 5.57 1.44 -2.63
C TYR A 79 6.30 0.33 -1.87
N SER A 80 6.30 0.36 -0.54
CA SER A 80 6.98 -0.66 0.28
C SER A 80 6.37 -2.06 0.12
N ILE A 81 5.04 -2.19 0.06
CA ILE A 81 4.38 -3.48 -0.16
C ILE A 81 4.56 -3.99 -1.59
N ASP A 82 4.48 -3.10 -2.58
CA ASP A 82 4.74 -3.48 -3.96
C ASP A 82 6.19 -3.95 -4.13
N LEU A 83 7.15 -3.26 -3.51
CA LEU A 83 8.54 -3.68 -3.50
C LEU A 83 8.74 -5.02 -2.79
N ALA A 84 8.10 -5.25 -1.63
CA ALA A 84 8.18 -6.52 -0.91
C ALA A 84 7.65 -7.68 -1.75
N ASN A 85 6.48 -7.48 -2.39
CA ASN A 85 5.87 -8.48 -3.28
C ASN A 85 6.76 -8.76 -4.50
N ASN A 86 7.35 -7.74 -5.10
CA ASN A 86 8.26 -7.90 -6.25
C ASN A 86 9.62 -8.50 -5.82
N ALA A 87 10.07 -8.27 -4.59
CA ALA A 87 11.33 -8.77 -4.05
C ALA A 87 11.33 -10.28 -3.76
N GLU A 88 10.15 -10.90 -3.67
CA GLU A 88 9.98 -12.36 -3.60
C GLU A 88 10.40 -13.03 -4.92
N GLY A 89 10.34 -12.28 -6.03
CA GLY A 89 11.01 -12.61 -7.29
C GLY A 89 10.10 -13.26 -8.32
N GLY A 90 9.69 -12.45 -9.31
CA GLY A 90 8.99 -12.79 -10.57
C GLY A 90 8.58 -14.24 -10.73
N ALA A 91 7.69 -14.70 -9.86
CA ALA A 91 7.30 -16.09 -9.79
C ALA A 91 6.44 -16.43 -11.00
N ILE A 92 6.25 -17.74 -11.25
CA ILE A 92 5.29 -18.21 -12.25
C ILE A 92 3.89 -17.58 -12.06
N GLU A 93 3.53 -17.24 -10.83
CA GLU A 93 2.34 -16.43 -10.47
C GLU A 93 2.30 -15.11 -11.24
N ASP A 94 3.37 -14.31 -11.20
CA ASP A 94 3.41 -12.99 -11.81
C ASP A 94 3.38 -13.05 -13.33
N HIS A 95 3.97 -14.08 -13.93
CA HIS A 95 3.87 -14.31 -15.37
C HIS A 95 2.44 -14.55 -15.85
N ILE A 96 1.58 -15.10 -14.97
CA ILE A 96 0.19 -15.41 -15.28
C ILE A 96 -0.72 -14.22 -14.90
N ASN A 97 -0.65 -13.77 -13.65
CA ASN A 97 -1.59 -12.78 -13.10
C ASN A 97 -1.19 -11.34 -13.44
N LYS A 98 0.11 -11.04 -13.56
CA LYS A 98 0.64 -9.67 -13.64
C LYS A 98 1.78 -9.54 -14.65
N PRO A 99 1.56 -9.91 -15.94
CA PRO A 99 2.63 -9.98 -16.95
C PRO A 99 3.30 -8.64 -17.25
N ASN A 100 2.65 -7.53 -16.88
CA ASN A 100 3.20 -6.19 -17.06
C ASN A 100 4.21 -5.78 -15.96
N ARG A 101 4.41 -6.61 -14.92
CA ARG A 101 5.34 -6.31 -13.82
C ARG A 101 6.77 -6.09 -14.35
N PRO A 102 7.49 -5.08 -13.84
CA PRO A 102 8.84 -4.77 -14.31
C PRO A 102 9.85 -5.93 -14.25
N ILE A 103 9.74 -6.83 -13.26
CA ILE A 103 10.63 -8.00 -13.15
C ILE A 103 10.34 -9.01 -14.25
N VAL A 104 9.06 -9.33 -14.49
CA VAL A 104 8.62 -10.22 -15.59
C VAL A 104 9.10 -9.69 -16.94
N GLN A 105 9.04 -8.38 -17.13
CA GLN A 105 9.50 -7.72 -18.35
C GLN A 105 11.01 -7.44 -18.38
N SER A 106 11.79 -7.95 -17.42
CA SER A 106 13.24 -7.75 -17.33
C SER A 106 13.68 -6.27 -17.31
N ARG A 107 12.80 -5.36 -16.90
CA ARG A 107 13.08 -3.91 -16.77
C ARG A 107 13.89 -3.58 -15.51
N THR A 108 13.85 -4.46 -14.51
CA THR A 108 14.62 -4.41 -13.26
C THR A 108 14.97 -5.83 -12.79
N THR A 109 15.85 -5.94 -11.79
CA THR A 109 16.22 -7.22 -11.18
C THR A 109 15.67 -7.32 -9.75
N VAL A 110 15.53 -8.55 -9.26
CA VAL A 110 15.12 -8.81 -7.87
C VAL A 110 16.07 -8.14 -6.87
N ALA A 111 17.37 -8.21 -7.10
CA ALA A 111 18.37 -7.56 -6.25
C ALA A 111 18.17 -6.03 -6.20
N ALA A 112 17.91 -5.41 -7.35
CA ALA A 112 17.67 -3.97 -7.43
C ALA A 112 16.34 -3.57 -6.75
N THR A 113 15.32 -4.43 -6.79
CA THR A 113 14.06 -4.26 -6.06
C THR A 113 14.27 -4.36 -4.54
N LYS A 114 15.08 -5.32 -4.06
CA LYS A 114 15.42 -5.44 -2.63
C LYS A 114 16.14 -4.19 -2.10
N ILE A 115 17.08 -3.65 -2.88
CA ILE A 115 17.77 -2.40 -2.49
C ILE A 115 16.75 -1.26 -2.38
N ARG A 116 15.83 -1.13 -3.34
CA ARG A 116 14.73 -0.15 -3.27
C ARG A 116 13.85 -0.36 -2.04
N PHE A 117 13.53 -1.61 -1.70
CA PHE A 117 12.75 -1.95 -0.51
C PHE A 117 13.40 -1.42 0.76
N TYR A 118 14.68 -1.71 0.98
CA TYR A 118 15.38 -1.24 2.18
C TYR A 118 15.52 0.29 2.22
N MET A 119 15.81 0.93 1.08
CA MET A 119 15.89 2.40 1.00
C MET A 119 14.52 3.05 1.26
N ALA A 120 13.45 2.51 0.68
CA ALA A 120 12.09 3.01 0.88
C ALA A 120 11.65 2.85 2.34
N CYS A 121 11.86 1.68 2.95
CA CYS A 121 11.55 1.45 4.36
C CYS A 121 12.35 2.37 5.29
N GLY A 122 13.66 2.55 5.05
CA GLY A 122 14.48 3.45 5.85
C GLY A 122 14.04 4.92 5.73
N THR A 123 13.81 5.39 4.50
CA THR A 123 13.33 6.76 4.25
C THR A 123 11.95 6.98 4.86
N TRP A 124 11.07 5.99 4.75
CA TRP A 124 9.72 6.07 5.29
C TRP A 124 9.69 6.07 6.82
N LEU A 125 10.55 5.28 7.49
CA LEU A 125 10.70 5.34 8.94
C LEU A 125 11.21 6.70 9.43
N LEU A 126 12.13 7.32 8.70
CA LEU A 126 12.59 8.67 9.03
C LEU A 126 11.46 9.69 8.87
N LEU A 127 10.72 9.64 7.75
CA LEU A 127 9.56 10.49 7.52
C LEU A 127 8.50 10.28 8.62
N SER A 128 8.19 9.04 8.95
CA SER A 128 7.17 8.74 9.96
C SER A 128 7.60 9.11 11.37
N TYR A 129 8.89 9.06 11.68
CA TYR A 129 9.40 9.61 12.94
C TYR A 129 9.20 11.12 13.01
N VAL A 130 9.54 11.85 11.94
CA VAL A 130 9.33 13.31 11.88
C VAL A 130 7.86 13.70 11.98
N LEU A 131 6.96 12.89 11.41
CA LEU A 131 5.50 13.12 11.45
C LEU A 131 4.82 12.52 12.69
N ASP A 132 5.57 11.91 13.62
CA ASP A 132 5.04 11.21 14.79
C ASP A 132 4.05 10.06 14.43
N LEU A 133 4.31 9.36 13.32
CA LEU A 133 3.53 8.20 12.82
C LEU A 133 4.29 6.88 12.96
N TYR A 134 5.47 6.88 13.56
CA TYR A 134 6.42 5.76 13.55
C TYR A 134 5.83 4.44 14.06
N ILE A 135 4.91 4.46 15.03
CA ILE A 135 4.28 3.23 15.54
C ILE A 135 3.49 2.49 14.45
N TRP A 136 2.80 3.24 13.58
CA TRP A 136 2.02 2.68 12.49
C TRP A 136 2.94 2.18 11.37
N SER A 137 4.00 2.92 11.05
CA SER A 137 4.98 2.46 10.06
C SER A 137 5.74 1.23 10.52
N LEU A 138 6.09 1.14 11.81
CA LEU A 138 6.72 -0.05 12.39
C LEU A 138 5.81 -1.27 12.30
N LEU A 139 4.52 -1.11 12.62
CA LEU A 139 3.54 -2.18 12.43
C LEU A 139 3.55 -2.69 10.98
N TRP A 140 3.52 -1.77 10.00
CA TRP A 140 3.55 -2.18 8.58
C TRP A 140 4.85 -2.87 8.20
N ILE A 141 6.00 -2.33 8.59
CA ILE A 141 7.29 -2.93 8.27
C ILE A 141 7.41 -4.33 8.87
N VAL A 142 6.95 -4.52 10.11
CA VAL A 142 6.88 -5.86 10.70
C VAL A 142 6.03 -6.77 9.82
N ILE A 143 4.81 -6.36 9.47
CA ILE A 143 3.93 -7.14 8.58
C ILE A 143 4.59 -7.46 7.23
N LEU A 144 5.32 -6.50 6.64
CA LEU A 144 6.06 -6.69 5.39
C LEU A 144 7.19 -7.70 5.54
N LEU A 145 7.92 -7.67 6.66
CA LEU A 145 8.95 -8.65 6.96
C LEU A 145 8.36 -10.05 7.14
N PHE A 146 7.21 -10.18 7.79
CA PHE A 146 6.49 -11.45 7.90
C PHE A 146 6.01 -11.96 6.53
N HIS A 147 5.45 -11.07 5.70
CA HIS A 147 5.09 -11.42 4.32
C HIS A 147 6.29 -11.90 3.51
N TYR A 148 7.37 -11.14 3.56
CA TYR A 148 8.54 -11.34 2.73
C TYR A 148 9.44 -12.51 3.18
N GLN A 149 9.71 -12.63 4.47
CA GLN A 149 10.65 -13.61 5.02
C GLN A 149 9.99 -14.92 5.43
N LEU A 150 8.76 -14.86 5.94
CA LEU A 150 8.04 -16.05 6.42
C LEU A 150 6.99 -16.54 5.44
N HIS A 151 6.90 -15.94 4.25
CA HIS A 151 5.98 -16.33 3.18
C HIS A 151 4.51 -16.42 3.64
N VAL A 152 4.12 -15.59 4.62
CA VAL A 152 2.76 -15.54 5.18
C VAL A 152 1.72 -15.32 4.09
N SER A 153 2.11 -14.60 3.03
CA SER A 153 1.26 -14.33 1.87
C SER A 153 0.77 -15.60 1.17
N ARG A 154 1.48 -16.73 1.27
CA ARG A 154 1.17 -17.98 0.55
C ARG A 154 0.00 -18.75 1.15
N ILE A 155 -0.46 -18.38 2.34
CA ILE A 155 -1.60 -18.99 3.04
C ILE A 155 -2.68 -17.92 3.19
N GLY A 156 -3.87 -18.17 2.63
CA GLY A 156 -5.00 -17.24 2.55
C GLY A 156 -5.31 -16.55 3.87
N PRO A 157 -5.80 -17.27 4.90
CA PRO A 157 -6.19 -16.64 6.17
C PRO A 157 -5.08 -15.81 6.84
N ALA A 158 -3.82 -16.23 6.67
CA ALA A 158 -2.68 -15.52 7.24
C ALA A 158 -2.35 -14.23 6.46
N LYS A 159 -2.42 -14.29 5.12
CA LYS A 159 -2.38 -13.12 4.24
C LYS A 159 -3.52 -12.15 4.55
N ASP A 160 -4.74 -12.66 4.67
CA ASP A 160 -5.95 -11.87 4.88
C ASP A 160 -5.90 -11.11 6.21
N LEU A 161 -5.48 -11.78 7.28
CA LEU A 161 -5.23 -11.16 8.59
C LEU A 161 -4.13 -10.09 8.48
N SER A 162 -3.03 -10.40 7.79
CA SER A 162 -1.91 -9.48 7.68
C SER A 162 -2.28 -8.21 6.89
N MET A 163 -3.13 -8.33 5.86
CA MET A 163 -3.67 -7.18 5.13
C MET A 163 -4.63 -6.36 6.01
N ALA A 164 -5.48 -6.99 6.82
CA ALA A 164 -6.34 -6.28 7.78
C ALA A 164 -5.50 -5.50 8.81
N LEU A 165 -4.40 -6.06 9.31
CA LEU A 165 -3.46 -5.35 10.18
C LEU A 165 -2.73 -4.21 9.44
N GLY A 166 -2.44 -4.39 8.15
CA GLY A 166 -1.93 -3.33 7.28
C GLY A 166 -2.89 -2.15 7.16
N VAL A 167 -4.20 -2.43 7.06
CA VAL A 167 -5.24 -1.40 7.06
C VAL A 167 -5.30 -0.65 8.39
N ILE A 168 -5.05 -1.29 9.54
CA ILE A 168 -4.89 -0.57 10.82
C ILE A 168 -3.75 0.45 10.72
N SER A 169 -2.56 0.01 10.27
CA SER A 169 -1.40 0.89 10.09
C SER A 169 -1.73 2.08 9.18
N GLN A 170 -2.38 1.81 8.04
CA GLN A 170 -2.77 2.82 7.08
C GLN A 170 -3.75 3.83 7.68
N LEU A 171 -4.90 3.37 8.16
CA LEU A 171 -6.01 4.24 8.52
C LEU A 171 -5.73 5.01 9.81
N MET A 172 -5.09 4.39 10.80
CA MET A 172 -4.74 5.12 12.03
C MET A 172 -3.67 6.19 11.80
N ALA A 173 -2.73 5.96 10.88
CA ALA A 173 -1.78 6.99 10.47
C ALA A 173 -2.49 8.16 9.75
N CYS A 174 -3.41 7.87 8.83
CA CYS A 174 -4.21 8.88 8.13
C CYS A 174 -5.08 9.69 9.10
N TRP A 175 -5.71 9.02 10.06
CA TRP A 175 -6.53 9.68 11.06
C TRP A 175 -5.70 10.65 11.90
N LYS A 176 -4.51 10.21 12.35
CA LYS A 176 -3.56 11.03 13.10
C LYS A 176 -3.06 12.23 12.27
N LEU A 177 -2.77 12.04 10.99
CA LEU A 177 -2.41 13.14 10.08
C LEU A 177 -3.51 14.18 9.92
N GLY A 178 -4.78 13.76 9.99
CA GLY A 178 -5.90 14.68 10.00
C GLY A 178 -6.07 15.43 11.33
N GLY A 179 -5.45 14.95 12.42
CA GLY A 179 -5.35 15.64 13.71
C GLY A 179 -6.52 15.44 14.68
N SER A 180 -7.42 14.49 14.42
CA SER A 180 -8.51 14.13 15.35
C SER A 180 -8.06 13.14 16.42
N ASP A 181 -8.89 12.95 17.45
CA ASP A 181 -8.59 12.07 18.58
C ASP A 181 -8.55 10.59 18.17
N THR A 182 -7.70 9.81 18.85
CA THR A 182 -7.46 8.39 18.54
C THR A 182 -8.68 7.50 18.77
N GLU A 183 -9.56 7.85 19.73
CA GLU A 183 -10.73 7.05 20.07
C GLU A 183 -11.77 7.04 18.95
N SER A 184 -12.05 8.22 18.38
CA SER A 184 -12.88 8.39 17.20
C SER A 184 -12.31 7.65 15.99
N GLY A 185 -10.97 7.65 15.82
CA GLY A 185 -10.32 6.88 14.77
C GLY A 185 -10.60 5.38 14.91
N TRP A 186 -10.42 4.84 16.11
CA TRP A 186 -10.70 3.43 16.40
C TRP A 186 -12.17 3.04 16.22
N ARG A 187 -13.12 3.96 16.47
CA ARG A 187 -14.54 3.71 16.23
C ARG A 187 -14.81 3.29 14.79
N TRP A 188 -14.15 3.93 13.83
CA TRP A 188 -14.29 3.60 12.40
C TRP A 188 -13.37 2.46 11.97
N VAL A 189 -12.10 2.49 12.38
CA VAL A 189 -11.11 1.49 11.94
C VAL A 189 -11.50 0.07 12.34
N LYS A 190 -12.09 -0.14 13.53
CA LYS A 190 -12.53 -1.48 13.96
C LYS A 190 -13.56 -2.11 13.01
N LEU A 191 -14.49 -1.32 12.46
CA LEU A 191 -15.46 -1.82 11.49
C LEU A 191 -14.80 -2.11 10.14
N ILE A 192 -13.94 -1.20 9.69
CA ILE A 192 -13.25 -1.33 8.40
C ILE A 192 -12.30 -2.53 8.38
N ILE A 193 -11.64 -2.88 9.49
CA ILE A 193 -10.73 -4.04 9.53
C ILE A 193 -11.49 -5.36 9.46
N VAL A 194 -12.68 -5.44 10.07
CA VAL A 194 -13.54 -6.63 9.98
C VAL A 194 -14.01 -6.78 8.54
N TRP A 195 -14.48 -5.69 7.93
CA TRP A 195 -14.85 -5.65 6.52
C TRP A 195 -13.68 -6.05 5.61
N THR A 196 -12.49 -5.49 5.83
CA THR A 196 -11.28 -5.78 5.05
C THR A 196 -10.91 -7.26 5.16
N PHE A 197 -10.93 -7.83 6.36
CA PHE A 197 -10.55 -9.22 6.58
C PHE A 197 -11.38 -10.19 5.73
N PHE A 198 -12.70 -9.97 5.63
CA PHE A 198 -13.57 -10.81 4.82
C PHE A 198 -13.56 -10.47 3.32
N THR A 199 -13.16 -9.26 2.93
CA THR A 199 -13.24 -8.79 1.54
C THR A 199 -11.92 -8.85 0.79
N VAL A 200 -10.77 -8.84 1.48
CA VAL A 200 -9.46 -9.01 0.84
C VAL A 200 -9.38 -10.28 -0.04
N PRO A 201 -9.97 -11.43 0.35
CA PRO A 201 -9.99 -12.63 -0.49
C PRO A 201 -10.70 -12.45 -1.84
N ILE A 202 -11.51 -11.41 -2.02
CA ILE A 202 -12.18 -11.13 -3.30
C ILE A 202 -11.13 -10.97 -4.42
N GLN A 203 -9.98 -10.37 -4.11
CA GLN A 203 -8.89 -10.17 -5.06
C GLN A 203 -8.27 -11.50 -5.51
N ASP A 204 -8.24 -12.49 -4.61
CA ASP A 204 -7.61 -13.79 -4.89
C ASP A 204 -8.39 -14.62 -5.90
N PHE A 205 -9.70 -14.37 -6.09
CA PHE A 205 -10.47 -15.07 -7.13
C PHE A 205 -9.93 -14.83 -8.53
N ARG A 206 -9.49 -13.61 -8.82
CA ARG A 206 -8.87 -13.28 -10.11
C ARG A 206 -7.50 -13.93 -10.24
N ASP A 207 -6.80 -14.07 -9.12
CA ASP A 207 -5.40 -14.47 -9.08
C ASP A 207 -5.24 -16.01 -8.92
N ILE A 208 -6.34 -16.78 -8.86
CA ILE A 208 -6.37 -18.26 -8.75
C ILE A 208 -5.41 -18.96 -9.73
N PRO A 209 -5.40 -18.66 -11.05
CA PRO A 209 -4.54 -19.39 -11.99
C PRO A 209 -3.06 -19.27 -11.65
N GLY A 210 -2.58 -18.06 -11.34
CA GLY A 210 -1.21 -17.82 -10.92
C GLY A 210 -0.90 -18.37 -9.52
N ASP A 211 -1.84 -18.26 -8.59
CA ASP A 211 -1.71 -18.80 -7.23
C ASP A 211 -1.50 -20.32 -7.25
N LEU A 212 -2.32 -21.05 -8.03
CA LEU A 212 -2.19 -22.49 -8.20
C LEU A 212 -0.85 -22.87 -8.82
N ALA A 213 -0.42 -22.14 -9.86
CA ALA A 213 0.86 -22.38 -10.51
C ALA A 213 2.06 -22.18 -9.55
N ALA A 214 1.96 -21.23 -8.62
CA ALA A 214 2.96 -20.98 -7.58
C ALA A 214 2.77 -21.84 -6.31
N GLY A 215 1.80 -22.75 -6.30
CA GLY A 215 1.50 -23.62 -5.16
C GLY A 215 1.01 -22.87 -3.91
N ARG A 216 0.41 -21.70 -4.09
CA ARG A 216 -0.20 -20.91 -3.01
C ARG A 216 -1.53 -21.52 -2.60
N LYS A 217 -1.88 -21.35 -1.32
CA LYS A 217 -3.11 -21.83 -0.71
C LYS A 217 -3.93 -20.64 -0.25
N THR A 218 -4.38 -19.82 -1.20
CA THR A 218 -5.24 -18.66 -0.92
C THR A 218 -6.64 -19.07 -0.50
N THR A 219 -7.40 -18.16 0.09
CA THR A 219 -8.71 -18.46 0.68
C THR A 219 -9.69 -19.07 -0.34
N PRO A 220 -9.79 -18.56 -1.59
CA PRO A 220 -10.60 -19.21 -2.63
C PRO A 220 -10.13 -20.63 -3.00
N ILE A 221 -8.83 -20.91 -2.94
CA ILE A 221 -8.27 -22.25 -3.20
C ILE A 221 -8.57 -23.20 -2.05
N LEU A 222 -8.46 -22.74 -0.81
CA LEU A 222 -8.69 -23.55 0.40
C LEU A 222 -10.17 -23.89 0.61
N LEU A 223 -11.07 -22.94 0.37
CA LEU A 223 -12.50 -23.12 0.57
C LEU A 223 -13.21 -23.68 -0.68
N GLY A 224 -12.61 -23.51 -1.86
CA GLY A 224 -13.26 -23.71 -3.14
C GLY A 224 -14.08 -22.50 -3.59
N ASP A 225 -14.41 -22.43 -4.89
CA ASP A 225 -15.01 -21.24 -5.51
C ASP A 225 -16.35 -20.84 -4.86
N TYR A 226 -17.32 -21.74 -4.80
CA TYR A 226 -18.65 -21.42 -4.27
C TYR A 226 -18.65 -21.10 -2.77
N PRO A 227 -18.03 -21.89 -1.87
CA PRO A 227 -17.96 -21.55 -0.45
C PRO A 227 -17.20 -20.25 -0.17
N ALA A 228 -16.14 -19.96 -0.92
CA ALA A 228 -15.41 -18.70 -0.77
C ALA A 228 -16.27 -17.48 -1.15
N ARG A 229 -17.13 -17.59 -2.17
CA ARG A 229 -18.06 -16.52 -2.57
C ARG A 229 -19.10 -16.25 -1.49
N ILE A 230 -19.62 -17.32 -0.87
CA ILE A 230 -20.52 -17.18 0.29
C ILE A 230 -19.79 -16.52 1.46
N TYR A 231 -18.58 -17.00 1.77
CA TYR A 231 -17.75 -16.45 2.86
C TYR A 231 -17.52 -14.93 2.71
N THR A 232 -17.08 -14.49 1.53
CA THR A 232 -16.85 -13.06 1.25
C THR A 232 -18.16 -12.25 1.25
N SER A 233 -19.25 -12.81 0.73
CA SER A 233 -20.58 -12.16 0.72
C SER A 233 -21.16 -11.99 2.14
N LEU A 234 -21.02 -12.99 3.01
CA LEU A 234 -21.48 -12.90 4.40
C LEU A 234 -20.67 -11.87 5.20
N GLY A 235 -19.37 -11.76 4.93
CA GLY A 235 -18.54 -10.70 5.48
C GLY A 235 -19.01 -9.29 5.09
N LEU A 236 -19.38 -9.10 3.81
CA LEU A 236 -19.99 -7.86 3.34
C LEU A 236 -21.32 -7.57 4.07
N MET A 237 -22.23 -8.54 4.15
CA MET A 237 -23.54 -8.34 4.79
C MET A 237 -23.44 -8.03 6.29
N SER A 238 -22.59 -8.76 7.02
CA SER A 238 -22.46 -8.61 8.48
C SER A 238 -21.91 -7.23 8.89
N THR A 239 -21.07 -6.65 8.05
CA THR A 239 -20.46 -5.34 8.32
C THR A 239 -21.43 -4.20 8.03
N GLU A 240 -22.28 -4.30 7.00
CA GLU A 240 -23.36 -3.34 6.73
C GLU A 240 -24.32 -3.19 7.93
N VAL A 241 -24.74 -4.30 8.54
CA VAL A 241 -25.58 -4.27 9.75
C VAL A 241 -24.87 -3.55 10.90
N SER A 242 -23.57 -3.83 11.08
CA SER A 242 -22.76 -3.20 12.13
C SER A 242 -22.56 -1.69 11.91
N PHE A 243 -22.46 -1.25 10.65
CA PHE A 243 -22.39 0.18 10.30
C PHE A 243 -23.71 0.89 10.59
N HIS A 244 -24.84 0.27 10.23
CA HIS A 244 -26.18 0.80 10.50
C HIS A 244 -26.38 1.09 12.00
N ASP A 245 -26.02 0.13 12.85
CA ASP A 245 -26.14 0.25 14.31
C ASP A 245 -25.11 1.19 14.94
N THR A 246 -24.02 1.52 14.25
CA THR A 246 -23.00 2.46 14.77
C THR A 246 -23.32 3.92 14.40
N ILE A 247 -23.97 4.14 13.26
CA ILE A 247 -24.27 5.47 12.70
C ILE A 247 -25.61 6.00 13.20
N ILE A 248 -26.65 5.16 13.25
CA ILE A 248 -28.02 5.60 13.50
C ILE A 248 -28.35 5.94 14.97
N PRO A 249 -27.83 5.25 16.01
CA PRO A 249 -28.18 5.62 17.38
C PRO A 249 -27.70 7.02 17.78
N ASN A 250 -26.72 7.58 17.07
CA ASN A 250 -26.16 8.90 17.36
C ASN A 250 -26.74 10.04 16.51
N CYS A 251 -27.59 9.77 15.53
CA CYS A 251 -28.28 10.82 14.75
C CYS A 251 -29.55 11.33 15.44
N CYS A 252 -30.04 10.67 16.49
CA CYS A 252 -31.25 11.06 17.22
C CYS A 252 -30.99 11.99 18.43
N TYR A 253 -29.76 12.46 18.63
CA TYR A 253 -29.38 13.28 19.80
C TYR A 253 -28.70 14.61 19.47
N TYR A 254 -28.79 15.08 18.22
CA TYR A 254 -28.35 16.43 17.83
C TYR A 254 -29.47 17.20 17.15
#